data_AF-A0A250IRY7-F1
#
_entry.id   AF-A0A250IRY7-F1
#
_cell.length_a   1.000
_cell.length_b   1.000
_cell.length_c   1.000
_cell.angle_alpha   90.00
_cell.angle_beta   90.00
_cell.angle_gamma   90.00
#
_symmetry.space_group_name_H-M   'P 1'
#
loop_
_entity.id
_entity.type
_entity.pdbx_description
1 polymer ?
#
loop_
_entity_poly.entity_id
_entity_poly.type
_entity_poly.pdbx_seq_one_letter_code
_entity_poly.pdbx_strand_id
1 'polypeptide(L)'
;MRASAAPDTLPLSGTKLVCSAGPCEGQEFALEDGEYVVGRSNDNPICIPDTSVSRKHVLIRRLGGGWTANDLGSGNGTLLNGEPLTDETPLSSGSVLTLGDTELTFNDASNATMMMPMPPAPSSRPARRPTAAAAAPAAAPAEEEEPGDAIAPRRPAPSRPESRVRASRGRTAGPDPEAQKRKKRLLLISAGVFVVLVGLLVAIKVKQQQDADAWRAEALAAQEQREQVEGLFQDAKNLIRDGKWADAKTRLLELQEAQPDHPQLQDYLTRVEKEIPNQAAIDAAKTALEKDQLGTAATSLAKVSKDTQLFESMGTLRRTLQDKADKRAREALSMLEQKQIDQAKAITDDILVAIPTHRDAKVINEQAARLIGIRDAPPPPPVAPPTVKPWDQAVERFRDGDLNGAMAMANACAGRSPQCKTLMTSLTDFGNLYKKVEELDVKGLSRLMDLDKKITNGRSSKLIGNAGKRAANLFYKMASSAKVAGQWGRAMENAQRALQADPGHVGASAIVTEMRGKAKDVYWGAYAIKDSSPEDALPKFRDVVNMTPPDDELHQKAKVWVEKLQR
;
A
#
# COMPACT_ATOMS: atom_id res chain seq x y z
N MET A 1 13.49 61.77 2.65
CA MET A 1 14.58 61.01 1.99
C MET A 1 13.92 59.80 1.33
N ARG A 2 14.15 59.48 0.05
CA ARG A 2 15.37 58.90 -0.55
C ARG A 2 15.78 57.59 0.16
N ALA A 3 15.91 56.44 -0.50
CA ALA A 3 15.61 56.17 -1.92
C ALA A 3 15.33 54.68 -2.20
N SER A 4 14.76 54.45 -3.39
CA SER A 4 14.72 53.24 -4.19
C SER A 4 15.93 52.29 -4.06
N ALA A 5 15.65 50.99 -4.05
CA ALA A 5 16.43 50.00 -4.78
C ALA A 5 15.52 48.79 -5.13
N ALA A 6 15.07 48.71 -6.39
CA ALA A 6 14.81 47.41 -6.99
C ALA A 6 16.17 46.85 -7.45
N PRO A 7 16.42 45.53 -7.38
CA PRO A 7 17.59 44.95 -8.03
C PRO A 7 17.39 44.97 -9.55
N ASP A 8 18.24 45.70 -10.27
CA ASP A 8 18.21 45.78 -11.73
C ASP A 8 18.50 44.41 -12.37
N THR A 9 17.71 44.04 -13.37
CA THR A 9 17.93 42.82 -14.17
C THR A 9 18.85 43.09 -15.36
N LEU A 10 20.10 42.64 -15.29
CA LEU A 10 20.99 42.41 -16.44
C LEU A 10 21.74 41.06 -16.27
N PRO A 11 22.13 40.36 -17.35
CA PRO A 11 21.76 38.94 -17.43
C PRO A 11 22.91 37.93 -17.71
N LEU A 12 22.56 36.65 -17.57
CA LEU A 12 23.19 35.45 -18.17
C LEU A 12 24.63 35.07 -17.75
N SER A 13 24.76 33.93 -17.04
CA SER A 13 25.82 32.90 -17.22
C SER A 13 25.59 31.66 -16.33
N GLY A 14 24.35 31.18 -16.21
CA GLY A 14 24.02 29.96 -15.45
C GLY A 14 23.80 28.74 -16.37
N THR A 15 24.01 27.52 -15.85
CA THR A 15 23.55 26.30 -16.52
C THR A 15 22.01 26.26 -16.55
N LYS A 16 21.40 25.86 -17.67
CA LYS A 16 19.94 25.71 -17.81
C LYS A 16 19.53 24.63 -18.80
N LEU A 17 18.32 24.12 -18.64
CA LEU A 17 17.58 23.39 -19.67
C LEU A 17 16.58 24.33 -20.32
N VAL A 18 16.46 24.28 -21.64
CA VAL A 18 15.49 25.06 -22.43
C VAL A 18 14.61 24.08 -23.19
N CYS A 19 13.30 24.12 -22.98
CA CYS A 19 12.36 23.26 -23.69
C CYS A 19 12.18 23.76 -25.13
N SER A 20 12.74 23.02 -26.09
CA SER A 20 12.83 23.39 -27.51
C SER A 20 11.71 22.83 -28.37
N ALA A 21 10.98 21.82 -27.88
CA ALA A 21 9.75 21.31 -28.47
C ALA A 21 8.89 20.60 -27.41
N GLY A 22 7.58 20.48 -27.67
CA GLY A 22 6.64 19.72 -26.84
C GLY A 22 5.84 20.57 -25.83
N PRO A 23 5.09 19.96 -24.90
CA PRO A 23 4.16 20.67 -24.01
C PRO A 23 4.74 21.73 -23.07
N CYS A 24 6.07 21.87 -22.99
CA CYS A 24 6.77 22.94 -22.27
C CYS A 24 7.47 23.99 -23.16
N GLU A 25 7.27 23.98 -24.48
CA GLU A 25 8.06 24.78 -25.43
C GLU A 25 8.21 26.25 -25.01
N GLY A 26 9.46 26.73 -25.00
CA GLY A 26 9.82 28.08 -24.55
C GLY A 26 10.03 28.24 -23.03
N GLN A 27 9.80 27.21 -22.22
CA GLN A 27 10.16 27.23 -20.80
C GLN A 27 11.67 27.03 -20.59
N GLU A 28 12.24 27.74 -19.62
CA GLU A 28 13.63 27.58 -19.18
C GLU A 28 13.68 27.16 -17.70
N PHE A 29 14.52 26.16 -17.41
CA PHE A 29 14.77 25.65 -16.05
C PHE A 29 16.24 25.89 -15.69
N ALA A 30 16.50 26.75 -14.71
CA ALA A 30 17.85 26.98 -14.20
C ALA A 30 18.35 25.75 -13.41
N LEU A 31 19.62 25.41 -13.59
CA LEU A 31 20.31 24.33 -12.88
C LEU A 31 21.41 24.91 -11.99
N GLU A 32 21.28 24.73 -10.68
CA GLU A 32 22.29 25.02 -9.66
C GLU A 32 23.02 23.72 -9.26
N ASP A 33 23.96 23.76 -8.30
CA ASP A 33 24.71 22.56 -7.91
C ASP A 33 23.83 21.56 -7.14
N GLY A 34 23.39 20.48 -7.82
CA GLY A 34 22.56 19.43 -7.19
C GLY A 34 22.17 18.26 -8.10
N GLU A 35 21.12 17.55 -7.68
CA GLU A 35 20.47 16.45 -8.41
C GLU A 35 19.03 16.86 -8.80
N TYR A 36 18.74 16.88 -10.10
CA TYR A 36 17.45 17.28 -10.67
C TYR A 36 16.77 16.08 -11.32
N VAL A 37 15.70 15.59 -10.71
CA VAL A 37 14.80 14.65 -11.38
C VAL A 37 13.89 15.44 -12.31
N VAL A 38 13.87 15.06 -13.59
CA VAL A 38 12.97 15.58 -14.62
C VAL A 38 11.89 14.53 -14.89
N GLY A 39 10.63 14.97 -15.04
CA GLY A 39 9.52 14.07 -15.40
C GLY A 39 8.15 14.69 -15.13
N ARG A 40 7.07 13.95 -15.42
CA ARG A 40 5.68 14.49 -15.37
C ARG A 40 5.01 14.57 -14.00
N SER A 41 5.72 14.29 -12.90
CA SER A 41 5.17 14.45 -11.54
C SER A 41 5.43 15.86 -11.04
N ASN A 42 4.41 16.50 -10.47
CA ASN A 42 4.54 17.81 -9.80
C ASN A 42 5.46 17.75 -8.56
N ASP A 43 5.82 16.56 -8.10
CA ASP A 43 6.77 16.30 -7.00
C ASP A 43 8.25 16.37 -7.45
N ASN A 44 8.51 16.63 -8.73
CA ASN A 44 9.86 16.73 -9.29
C ASN A 44 10.41 18.18 -9.21
N PRO A 45 11.73 18.36 -9.03
CA PRO A 45 12.38 19.66 -9.22
C PRO A 45 12.11 20.31 -10.58
N ILE A 46 11.96 19.50 -11.64
CA ILE A 46 11.54 19.94 -12.97
C ILE A 46 10.34 19.09 -13.40
N CYS A 47 9.15 19.69 -13.35
CA CYS A 47 7.93 19.08 -13.88
C CYS A 47 7.75 19.42 -15.36
N ILE A 48 7.69 18.39 -16.20
CA ILE A 48 7.38 18.51 -17.63
C ILE A 48 5.93 18.02 -17.84
N PRO A 49 4.97 18.89 -18.21
CA PRO A 49 3.53 18.57 -18.24
C PRO A 49 3.12 17.77 -19.51
N ASP A 50 3.89 16.72 -19.82
CA ASP A 50 3.75 15.88 -21.00
C ASP A 50 3.31 14.46 -20.61
N THR A 51 2.30 13.92 -21.29
CA THR A 51 1.75 12.57 -21.04
C THR A 51 2.66 11.43 -21.51
N SER A 52 3.55 11.69 -22.48
CA SER A 52 4.57 10.76 -22.98
C SER A 52 5.77 10.64 -22.01
N VAL A 53 6.03 11.71 -21.23
CA VAL A 53 7.11 11.77 -20.25
C VAL A 53 6.79 10.93 -19.01
N SER A 54 7.76 10.17 -18.51
CA SER A 54 7.58 9.34 -17.31
C SER A 54 7.50 10.18 -16.03
N ARG A 55 6.78 9.70 -15.00
CA ARG A 55 6.59 10.45 -13.73
C ARG A 55 7.92 10.88 -13.09
N LYS A 56 8.92 10.00 -13.15
CA LYS A 56 10.34 10.34 -13.04
C LYS A 56 10.97 9.74 -14.29
N HIS A 57 11.64 10.54 -15.12
CA HIS A 57 12.08 10.14 -16.46
C HIS A 57 13.60 10.07 -16.53
N VAL A 58 14.27 11.19 -16.27
CA VAL A 58 15.73 11.29 -16.30
C VAL A 58 16.21 12.02 -15.04
N LEU A 59 17.34 11.56 -14.48
CA LEU A 59 18.10 12.26 -13.46
C LEU A 59 19.21 13.05 -14.15
N ILE A 60 19.22 14.36 -13.95
CA ILE A 60 20.29 15.26 -14.40
C ILE A 60 21.02 15.75 -13.16
N ARG A 61 22.34 15.54 -13.08
CA ARG A 61 23.12 15.87 -11.87
C ARG A 61 24.52 16.35 -12.18
N ARG A 62 25.14 17.03 -11.23
CA ARG A 62 26.54 17.45 -11.34
C ARG A 62 27.49 16.41 -10.75
N LEU A 63 28.34 15.82 -11.58
CA LEU A 63 29.28 14.76 -11.22
C LEU A 63 30.68 15.07 -11.78
N GLY A 64 31.72 14.99 -10.93
CA GLY A 64 33.11 15.26 -11.34
C GLY A 64 33.39 16.70 -11.82
N GLY A 65 32.48 17.64 -11.58
CA GLY A 65 32.56 19.03 -12.04
C GLY A 65 31.77 19.32 -13.33
N GLY A 66 31.47 18.29 -14.12
CA GLY A 66 30.56 18.34 -15.27
C GLY A 66 29.13 17.95 -14.90
N TRP A 67 28.23 17.98 -15.89
CA TRP A 67 26.85 17.52 -15.76
C TRP A 67 26.67 16.15 -16.44
N THR A 68 25.84 15.29 -15.87
CA THR A 68 25.46 13.98 -16.41
C THR A 68 23.94 13.84 -16.50
N ALA A 69 23.47 13.02 -17.44
CA ALA A 69 22.10 12.53 -17.52
C ALA A 69 22.07 11.01 -17.36
N ASN A 70 21.10 10.49 -16.63
CA ASN A 70 20.86 9.05 -16.45
C ASN A 70 19.36 8.76 -16.48
N ASP A 71 18.90 7.90 -17.39
CA ASP A 71 17.50 7.48 -17.45
C ASP A 71 17.09 6.68 -16.19
N LEU A 72 15.88 6.92 -15.69
CA LEU A 72 15.37 6.32 -14.44
C LEU A 72 14.48 5.08 -14.66
N GLY A 73 14.59 4.43 -15.82
CA GLY A 73 13.68 3.36 -16.25
C GLY A 73 12.39 3.92 -16.84
N SER A 74 12.52 4.91 -17.72
CA SER A 74 11.40 5.59 -18.37
C SER A 74 10.68 4.68 -19.39
N GLY A 75 9.39 4.92 -19.60
CA GLY A 75 8.56 4.06 -20.46
C GLY A 75 8.85 4.16 -21.96
N ASN A 76 9.38 5.30 -22.42
CA ASN A 76 9.71 5.57 -23.82
C ASN A 76 11.24 5.62 -24.08
N GLY A 77 12.05 5.55 -23.03
CA GLY A 77 13.47 5.89 -23.08
C GLY A 77 13.74 7.40 -23.07
N THR A 78 14.98 7.75 -22.76
CA THR A 78 15.57 9.08 -23.02
C THR A 78 16.46 8.95 -24.24
N LEU A 79 16.36 9.87 -25.20
CA LEU A 79 17.37 10.03 -26.25
C LEU A 79 18.28 11.21 -25.92
N LEU A 80 19.57 11.07 -26.16
CA LEU A 80 20.57 12.13 -26.05
C LEU A 80 21.18 12.36 -27.45
N ASN A 81 20.90 13.53 -28.03
CA ASN A 81 21.27 13.91 -29.40
C ASN A 81 20.80 12.89 -30.48
N GLY A 82 19.67 12.23 -30.22
CA GLY A 82 19.06 11.22 -31.11
C GLY A 82 19.44 9.76 -30.81
N GLU A 83 20.47 9.51 -29.99
CA GLU A 83 20.89 8.15 -29.59
C GLU A 83 20.28 7.74 -28.23
N PRO A 84 19.91 6.47 -28.00
CA PRO A 84 19.34 6.02 -26.72
C PRO A 84 20.32 6.13 -25.54
N LEU A 85 19.87 6.74 -24.44
CA LEU A 85 20.63 6.88 -23.19
C LEU A 85 20.54 5.58 -22.36
N THR A 86 21.52 4.68 -22.50
CA THR A 86 21.54 3.40 -21.77
C THR A 86 22.17 3.49 -20.37
N ASP A 87 23.11 4.41 -20.18
CA ASP A 87 23.95 4.54 -18.99
C ASP A 87 24.18 6.03 -18.65
N GLU A 88 24.65 6.33 -17.42
CA GLU A 88 24.93 7.71 -17.00
C GLU A 88 25.98 8.38 -17.90
N THR A 89 25.53 9.34 -18.71
CA THR A 89 26.32 9.94 -19.80
C THR A 89 26.53 11.45 -19.57
N PRO A 90 27.74 12.00 -19.80
CA PRO A 90 27.99 13.44 -19.67
C PRO A 90 27.18 14.29 -20.66
N LEU A 91 26.60 15.38 -20.16
CA LEU A 91 25.96 16.42 -20.97
C LEU A 91 26.98 17.48 -21.40
N SER A 92 27.00 17.79 -22.69
CA SER A 92 27.74 18.93 -23.25
C SER A 92 26.79 20.08 -23.56
N SER A 93 27.24 21.33 -23.43
CA SER A 93 26.44 22.52 -23.79
C SER A 93 25.99 22.43 -25.26
N GLY A 94 24.69 22.59 -25.52
CA GLY A 94 24.04 22.35 -26.81
C GLY A 94 23.47 20.94 -27.01
N SER A 95 23.56 20.03 -26.02
CA SER A 95 22.98 18.68 -26.13
C SER A 95 21.45 18.71 -26.01
N VAL A 96 20.77 17.94 -26.85
CA VAL A 96 19.30 17.78 -26.81
C VAL A 96 18.93 16.47 -26.12
N LEU A 97 18.08 16.54 -25.11
CA LEU A 97 17.45 15.40 -24.44
C LEU A 97 16.00 15.27 -24.94
N THR A 98 15.69 14.23 -25.71
CA THR A 98 14.31 13.93 -26.12
C THR A 98 13.67 12.99 -25.09
N LEU A 99 12.56 13.43 -24.51
CA LEU A 99 11.80 12.75 -23.47
C LEU A 99 10.37 12.55 -24.01
N GLY A 100 10.14 11.50 -24.79
CA GLY A 100 8.87 11.32 -25.50
C GLY A 100 8.64 12.43 -26.54
N ASP A 101 7.55 13.19 -26.40
CA ASP A 101 7.15 14.29 -27.29
C ASP A 101 7.81 15.64 -26.91
N THR A 102 8.60 15.68 -25.83
CA THR A 102 9.34 16.86 -25.36
C THR A 102 10.82 16.81 -25.74
N GLU A 103 11.38 17.94 -26.19
CA GLU A 103 12.84 18.13 -26.32
C GLU A 103 13.36 19.20 -25.34
N LEU A 104 14.43 18.87 -24.59
CA LEU A 104 15.12 19.78 -23.69
C LEU A 104 16.57 20.00 -24.15
N THR A 105 16.90 21.21 -24.59
CA THR A 105 18.29 21.60 -24.90
C THR A 105 19.02 22.04 -23.64
N PHE A 106 20.05 21.29 -23.26
CA PHE A 106 20.96 21.61 -22.16
C PHE A 106 21.98 22.66 -22.59
N ASN A 107 22.04 23.79 -21.88
CA ASN A 107 22.95 24.90 -22.11
C ASN A 107 23.76 25.17 -20.85
N ASP A 108 25.08 24.95 -20.90
CA ASP A 108 26.01 25.34 -19.86
C ASP A 108 26.86 26.54 -20.32
N ALA A 109 26.59 27.71 -19.75
CA ALA A 109 27.38 28.92 -19.97
C ALA A 109 28.70 28.92 -19.16
N SER A 110 28.83 28.04 -18.17
CA SER A 110 29.95 28.01 -17.22
C SER A 110 31.25 27.50 -17.83
N ASN A 111 31.18 26.76 -18.95
CA ASN A 111 32.24 25.84 -19.37
C ASN A 111 32.61 25.96 -20.86
N ALA A 112 32.82 27.19 -21.34
CA ALA A 112 33.24 27.50 -22.71
C ALA A 112 34.72 27.14 -23.01
N THR A 113 35.33 26.17 -22.31
CA THR A 113 36.77 25.83 -22.45
C THR A 113 37.07 24.35 -22.24
N MET A 114 36.59 23.50 -23.17
CA MET A 114 37.30 22.28 -23.60
C MET A 114 36.91 21.90 -25.05
N MET A 115 37.50 22.59 -26.03
CA MET A 115 37.53 22.10 -27.41
C MET A 115 38.76 21.21 -27.63
N MET A 116 38.54 19.94 -28.01
CA MET A 116 39.48 19.16 -28.81
C MET A 116 38.67 18.35 -29.85
N PRO A 117 39.00 18.44 -31.16
CA PRO A 117 38.23 17.76 -32.20
C PRO A 117 38.61 16.28 -32.32
N MET A 118 37.60 15.41 -32.43
CA MET A 118 37.80 14.03 -32.86
C MET A 118 38.09 14.00 -34.37
N PRO A 119 39.12 13.26 -34.85
CA PRO A 119 39.46 13.24 -36.27
C PRO A 119 38.40 12.47 -37.10
N PRO A 120 38.12 12.89 -38.34
CA PRO A 120 37.12 12.23 -39.18
C PRO A 120 37.61 10.86 -39.68
N ALA A 121 36.75 9.85 -39.60
CA ALA A 121 36.98 8.56 -40.23
C ALA A 121 37.02 8.70 -41.78
N PRO A 122 37.85 7.91 -42.50
CA PRO A 122 38.08 8.11 -43.92
C PRO A 122 36.86 7.74 -44.78
N SER A 123 36.47 8.63 -45.68
CA SER A 123 35.35 8.41 -46.61
C SER A 123 35.78 7.57 -47.83
N SER A 124 35.15 6.41 -48.02
CA SER A 124 35.05 5.73 -49.32
C SER A 124 33.67 5.96 -49.94
N ARG A 125 33.66 6.80 -50.98
CA ARG A 125 32.51 7.13 -51.85
C ARG A 125 32.01 5.91 -52.67
N PRO A 126 30.85 5.96 -53.37
CA PRO A 126 30.07 7.17 -53.72
C PRO A 126 28.56 7.14 -53.42
N ALA A 127 27.99 8.35 -53.24
CA ALA A 127 26.55 8.57 -53.26
C ALA A 127 25.97 8.50 -54.68
N ARG A 128 24.70 8.09 -54.79
CA ARG A 128 23.86 8.35 -55.98
C ARG A 128 23.04 9.63 -55.70
N ARG A 129 22.99 10.57 -56.67
CA ARG A 129 22.32 11.87 -56.48
C ARG A 129 20.79 11.73 -56.40
N PRO A 130 20.11 12.61 -55.63
CA PRO A 130 18.69 12.86 -55.81
C PRO A 130 18.43 13.71 -57.07
N THR A 131 17.24 13.59 -57.64
CA THR A 131 16.69 14.48 -58.68
C THR A 131 15.28 14.89 -58.30
N ALA A 132 15.04 16.19 -58.18
CA ALA A 132 13.69 16.75 -58.18
C ALA A 132 13.11 16.71 -59.62
N ALA A 133 11.80 16.89 -59.86
CA ALA A 133 10.76 17.46 -58.99
C ALA A 133 9.34 16.98 -59.35
N ALA A 134 8.36 17.47 -58.56
CA ALA A 134 6.92 17.64 -58.88
C ALA A 134 5.99 16.40 -58.76
N ALA A 135 4.74 16.54 -58.27
CA ALA A 135 4.04 17.70 -57.68
C ALA A 135 2.79 17.33 -56.84
N ALA A 136 2.31 18.31 -56.04
CA ALA A 136 0.95 18.42 -55.45
C ALA A 136 0.63 17.39 -54.32
N PRO A 137 -0.46 17.51 -53.51
CA PRO A 137 -1.77 18.15 -53.79
C PRO A 137 -2.26 19.24 -52.80
N ALA A 138 -3.29 19.99 -53.22
CA ALA A 138 -4.34 20.63 -52.41
C ALA A 138 -5.48 21.08 -53.34
N ALA A 139 -6.74 21.20 -52.86
CA ALA A 139 -7.92 21.34 -53.71
C ALA A 139 -8.93 22.41 -53.23
N ALA A 140 -9.77 22.88 -54.17
CA ALA A 140 -11.16 23.33 -53.99
C ALA A 140 -11.46 24.53 -53.06
N PRO A 141 -12.70 25.10 -53.04
CA PRO A 141 -13.86 24.84 -53.90
C PRO A 141 -14.34 26.07 -54.71
N ALA A 142 -15.41 25.89 -55.50
CA ALA A 142 -16.26 26.95 -56.04
C ALA A 142 -17.71 26.44 -56.13
N GLU A 143 -18.69 27.30 -55.83
CA GLU A 143 -20.14 27.02 -55.92
C GLU A 143 -20.78 27.74 -57.13
N GLU A 144 -22.11 27.64 -57.25
CA GLU A 144 -22.87 27.61 -58.51
C GLU A 144 -23.39 28.97 -59.08
N GLU A 145 -23.88 28.87 -60.33
CA GLU A 145 -24.88 29.71 -61.04
C GLU A 145 -24.53 31.10 -61.66
N GLU A 146 -25.31 31.45 -62.71
CA GLU A 146 -25.24 32.64 -63.58
C GLU A 146 -26.48 33.56 -63.37
N PRO A 147 -26.87 34.51 -64.27
CA PRO A 147 -26.14 35.33 -65.25
C PRO A 147 -26.39 36.86 -65.09
N GLY A 148 -25.72 37.73 -65.85
CA GLY A 148 -26.05 39.18 -65.86
C GLY A 148 -25.32 40.05 -66.90
N ASP A 149 -26.06 40.94 -67.56
CA ASP A 149 -25.67 41.71 -68.76
C ASP A 149 -24.68 42.88 -68.59
N ALA A 150 -23.94 43.13 -69.69
CA ALA A 150 -23.47 44.42 -70.24
C ALA A 150 -22.80 45.53 -69.37
N ILE A 151 -21.63 46.02 -69.82
CA ILE A 151 -21.36 47.40 -70.31
C ILE A 151 -19.87 47.57 -70.73
N ALA A 152 -19.57 48.51 -71.62
CA ALA A 152 -18.23 48.84 -72.13
C ALA A 152 -18.09 50.38 -72.34
N PRO A 153 -17.00 50.96 -72.90
CA PRO A 153 -15.59 50.55 -73.03
C PRO A 153 -14.61 51.64 -72.52
N ARG A 154 -13.27 51.50 -72.73
CA ARG A 154 -12.39 52.62 -73.18
C ARG A 154 -11.00 52.17 -73.68
N ARG A 155 -10.30 53.09 -74.36
CA ARG A 155 -8.98 52.98 -75.05
C ARG A 155 -8.01 54.06 -74.52
N PRO A 156 -6.68 53.85 -74.57
CA PRO A 156 -5.88 54.46 -75.66
C PRO A 156 -5.33 53.46 -76.71
N ALA A 157 -4.10 53.62 -77.22
CA ALA A 157 -3.84 54.27 -78.52
C ALA A 157 -2.46 53.76 -79.10
N PRO A 158 -1.70 54.42 -80.03
CA PRO A 158 -1.34 53.70 -81.27
C PRO A 158 0.10 53.85 -81.85
N SER A 159 0.44 53.04 -82.86
CA SER A 159 1.45 53.38 -83.88
C SER A 159 1.20 52.68 -85.25
N ARG A 160 1.72 53.28 -86.33
CA ARG A 160 1.64 52.93 -87.77
C ARG A 160 3.00 53.37 -88.42
N PRO A 161 3.27 53.28 -89.75
CA PRO A 161 2.45 52.92 -90.92
C PRO A 161 3.04 51.65 -91.60
N GLU A 162 3.02 51.33 -92.91
CA GLU A 162 2.53 51.96 -94.16
C GLU A 162 2.13 50.88 -95.21
N SER A 163 2.42 51.07 -96.51
CA SER A 163 1.96 50.28 -97.65
C SER A 163 2.91 50.38 -98.86
N ARG A 164 2.85 49.42 -99.79
CA ARG A 164 2.92 49.73 -101.25
C ARG A 164 2.42 48.62 -102.18
N VAL A 165 2.27 49.00 -103.45
CA VAL A 165 1.53 48.32 -104.52
C VAL A 165 2.43 48.12 -105.74
N ARG A 166 2.38 46.94 -106.41
CA ARG A 166 2.14 46.83 -107.88
C ARG A 166 1.88 45.39 -108.35
N ALA A 167 1.30 45.27 -109.54
CA ALA A 167 1.00 44.02 -110.23
C ALA A 167 1.63 43.98 -111.63
N SER A 168 1.71 42.79 -112.22
CA SER A 168 2.00 42.56 -113.65
C SER A 168 1.16 41.40 -114.19
N ARG A 169 0.71 41.49 -115.45
CA ARG A 169 -0.13 40.47 -116.12
C ARG A 169 0.71 39.46 -116.91
N GLY A 170 0.34 38.18 -116.86
CA GLY A 170 0.75 37.14 -117.83
C GLY A 170 -0.44 36.70 -118.69
N ARG A 171 -0.20 36.17 -119.89
CA ARG A 171 -1.24 35.86 -120.90
C ARG A 171 -1.78 34.42 -120.83
N THR A 172 -2.98 34.26 -121.40
CA THR A 172 -3.76 33.02 -121.53
C THR A 172 -3.25 32.07 -122.63
N ALA A 173 -3.40 30.77 -122.40
CA ALA A 173 -3.57 29.77 -123.46
C ALA A 173 -4.50 28.64 -122.98
N GLY A 174 -5.49 28.25 -123.78
CA GLY A 174 -6.13 26.92 -123.71
C GLY A 174 -5.29 25.89 -124.50
N PRO A 175 -5.67 24.58 -124.55
CA PRO A 175 -7.04 24.17 -124.84
C PRO A 175 -7.47 22.85 -124.13
N ASP A 176 -8.33 22.08 -124.82
CA ASP A 176 -8.72 20.66 -124.65
C ASP A 176 -9.98 20.31 -123.80
N PRO A 177 -11.12 19.98 -124.45
CA PRO A 177 -12.31 19.42 -123.82
C PRO A 177 -12.19 17.97 -123.31
N GLU A 178 -11.37 17.10 -123.90
CA GLU A 178 -11.24 15.69 -123.49
C GLU A 178 -10.61 15.59 -122.09
N ALA A 179 -9.64 16.47 -121.81
CA ALA A 179 -9.06 16.67 -120.49
C ALA A 179 -10.12 16.95 -119.40
N GLN A 180 -11.29 17.50 -119.72
CA GLN A 180 -12.34 17.73 -118.73
C GLN A 180 -13.07 16.45 -118.28
N LYS A 181 -13.25 15.44 -119.15
CA LYS A 181 -13.85 14.15 -118.74
C LYS A 181 -12.88 13.35 -117.86
N ARG A 182 -11.59 13.34 -118.19
CA ARG A 182 -10.55 12.78 -117.30
C ARG A 182 -10.45 13.57 -115.99
N LYS A 183 -10.39 14.91 -116.03
CA LYS A 183 -10.39 15.74 -114.81
C LYS A 183 -11.64 15.55 -113.96
N LYS A 184 -12.85 15.41 -114.53
CA LYS A 184 -14.07 15.12 -113.75
C LYS A 184 -14.07 13.72 -113.11
N ARG A 185 -13.60 12.68 -113.82
CA ARG A 185 -13.41 11.35 -113.20
C ARG A 185 -12.32 11.36 -112.12
N LEU A 186 -11.21 12.04 -112.36
CA LEU A 186 -10.13 12.19 -111.38
C LEU A 186 -10.56 13.03 -110.17
N LEU A 187 -11.39 14.07 -110.36
CA LEU A 187 -12.02 14.87 -109.30
C LEU A 187 -13.03 14.06 -108.49
N LEU A 188 -13.84 13.21 -109.11
CA LEU A 188 -14.76 12.32 -108.39
C LEU A 188 -14.00 11.25 -107.60
N ILE A 189 -12.93 10.69 -108.15
CA ILE A 189 -12.04 9.77 -107.43
C ILE A 189 -11.32 10.50 -106.29
N SER A 190 -10.76 11.69 -106.53
CA SER A 190 -10.07 12.47 -105.49
C SER A 190 -11.03 13.01 -104.43
N ALA A 191 -12.27 13.33 -104.77
CA ALA A 191 -13.32 13.70 -103.82
C ALA A 191 -13.78 12.49 -103.00
N GLY A 192 -13.92 11.31 -103.61
CA GLY A 192 -14.15 10.06 -102.89
C GLY A 192 -13.02 9.72 -101.92
N VAL A 193 -11.77 9.80 -102.38
CA VAL A 193 -10.57 9.62 -101.54
C VAL A 193 -10.48 10.69 -100.45
N PHE A 194 -10.84 11.94 -100.73
CA PHE A 194 -10.88 13.01 -99.73
C PHE A 194 -11.98 12.79 -98.69
N VAL A 195 -13.18 12.36 -99.08
CA VAL A 195 -14.26 12.00 -98.16
C VAL A 195 -13.87 10.78 -97.30
N VAL A 196 -13.19 9.79 -97.88
CA VAL A 196 -12.65 8.64 -97.13
C VAL A 196 -11.54 9.08 -96.17
N LEU A 197 -10.62 9.97 -96.58
CA LEU A 197 -9.57 10.51 -95.70
C LEU A 197 -10.13 11.39 -94.58
N VAL A 198 -11.13 12.22 -94.86
CA VAL A 198 -11.83 13.02 -93.84
C VAL A 198 -12.63 12.12 -92.91
N GLY A 199 -13.32 11.10 -93.42
CA GLY A 199 -13.99 10.08 -92.61
C GLY A 199 -13.02 9.30 -91.72
N LEU A 200 -11.85 8.94 -92.24
CA LEU A 200 -10.77 8.30 -91.49
C LEU A 200 -10.20 9.23 -90.41
N LEU A 201 -9.95 10.50 -90.71
CA LEU A 201 -9.50 11.50 -89.74
C LEU A 201 -10.54 11.78 -88.65
N VAL A 202 -11.83 11.81 -89.00
CA VAL A 202 -12.94 11.91 -88.03
C VAL A 202 -13.01 10.65 -87.17
N ALA A 203 -12.90 9.45 -87.75
CA ALA A 203 -12.87 8.20 -86.98
C ALA A 203 -11.64 8.12 -86.04
N ILE A 204 -10.47 8.58 -86.48
CA ILE A 204 -9.26 8.70 -85.64
C ILE A 204 -9.50 9.71 -84.51
N LYS A 205 -10.11 10.87 -84.78
CA LYS A 205 -10.45 11.86 -83.73
C LYS A 205 -11.48 11.34 -82.73
N VAL A 206 -12.55 10.69 -83.21
CA VAL A 206 -13.58 10.08 -82.35
C VAL A 206 -12.95 9.01 -81.48
N LYS A 207 -12.08 8.15 -82.04
CA LYS A 207 -11.34 7.17 -81.24
C LYS A 207 -10.40 7.84 -80.23
N GLN A 208 -9.58 8.81 -80.63
CA GLN A 208 -8.70 9.55 -79.69
C GLN A 208 -9.50 10.23 -78.56
N GLN A 209 -10.71 10.70 -78.85
CA GLN A 209 -11.58 11.31 -77.86
C GLN A 209 -12.19 10.24 -76.92
N GLN A 210 -12.65 9.11 -77.45
CA GLN A 210 -13.09 7.95 -76.65
C GLN A 210 -11.97 7.39 -75.77
N ASP A 211 -10.75 7.23 -76.31
CA ASP A 211 -9.58 6.76 -75.58
C ASP A 211 -9.21 7.76 -74.45
N ALA A 212 -9.33 9.08 -74.69
CA ALA A 212 -9.09 10.12 -73.69
C ALA A 212 -10.19 10.23 -72.62
N ASP A 213 -11.46 10.02 -73.00
CA ASP A 213 -12.60 10.04 -72.07
C ASP A 213 -12.64 8.76 -71.21
N ALA A 214 -12.23 7.61 -71.76
CA ALA A 214 -11.98 6.39 -71.00
C ALA A 214 -10.85 6.58 -69.97
N TRP A 215 -9.72 7.17 -70.37
CA TRP A 215 -8.61 7.49 -69.45
C TRP A 215 -9.04 8.47 -68.34
N ARG A 216 -9.89 9.46 -68.65
CA ARG A 216 -10.48 10.35 -67.64
C ARG A 216 -11.36 9.61 -66.63
N ALA A 217 -12.21 8.70 -67.11
CA ALA A 217 -13.08 7.91 -66.25
C ALA A 217 -12.28 6.96 -65.34
N GLU A 218 -11.24 6.31 -65.88
CA GLU A 218 -10.30 5.47 -65.13
C GLU A 218 -9.51 6.30 -64.10
N ALA A 219 -9.04 7.50 -64.46
CA ALA A 219 -8.35 8.41 -63.54
C ALA A 219 -9.26 8.95 -62.42
N LEU A 220 -10.54 9.24 -62.72
CA LEU A 220 -11.52 9.66 -61.71
C LEU A 220 -11.85 8.51 -60.74
N ALA A 221 -12.13 7.30 -61.24
CA ALA A 221 -12.36 6.14 -60.39
C ALA A 221 -11.13 5.80 -59.52
N ALA A 222 -9.92 5.94 -60.08
CA ALA A 222 -8.67 5.77 -59.34
C ALA A 222 -8.37 6.91 -58.34
N GLN A 223 -9.01 8.08 -58.46
CA GLN A 223 -8.98 9.13 -57.45
C GLN A 223 -10.01 8.84 -56.33
N GLU A 224 -11.26 8.55 -56.70
CA GLU A 224 -12.35 8.22 -55.77
C GLU A 224 -11.97 7.02 -54.87
N GLN A 225 -11.39 5.96 -55.44
CA GLN A 225 -10.91 4.81 -54.67
C GLN A 225 -9.78 5.18 -53.69
N ARG A 226 -8.91 6.15 -54.02
CA ARG A 226 -7.84 6.62 -53.10
C ARG A 226 -8.41 7.46 -51.96
N GLU A 227 -9.37 8.33 -52.26
CA GLU A 227 -10.05 9.15 -51.25
C GLU A 227 -10.86 8.27 -50.29
N GLN A 228 -11.52 7.22 -50.80
CA GLN A 228 -12.19 6.20 -49.99
C GLN A 228 -11.20 5.42 -49.10
N VAL A 229 -10.07 4.98 -49.65
CA VAL A 229 -9.01 4.23 -48.92
C VAL A 229 -8.39 5.07 -47.79
N GLU A 230 -8.01 6.31 -48.07
CA GLU A 230 -7.47 7.22 -47.05
C GLU A 230 -8.54 7.55 -45.98
N GLY A 231 -9.80 7.74 -46.41
CA GLY A 231 -10.94 7.90 -45.51
C GLY A 231 -11.09 6.74 -44.52
N LEU A 232 -11.11 5.50 -45.00
CA LEU A 232 -11.18 4.30 -44.16
C LEU A 232 -10.00 4.20 -43.17
N PHE A 233 -8.78 4.54 -43.60
CA PHE A 233 -7.61 4.51 -42.73
C PHE A 233 -7.63 5.60 -41.65
N GLN A 234 -8.10 6.80 -41.96
CA GLN A 234 -8.25 7.88 -40.99
C GLN A 234 -9.43 7.63 -40.03
N ASP A 235 -10.53 7.05 -40.50
CA ASP A 235 -11.63 6.54 -39.66
C ASP A 235 -11.11 5.50 -38.65
N ALA A 236 -10.34 4.50 -39.10
CA ALA A 236 -9.73 3.51 -38.21
C ALA A 236 -8.81 4.16 -37.16
N LYS A 237 -8.00 5.14 -37.55
CA LYS A 237 -7.11 5.88 -36.63
C LYS A 237 -7.88 6.74 -35.62
N ASN A 238 -8.97 7.38 -36.04
CA ASN A 238 -9.87 8.11 -35.14
C ASN A 238 -10.51 7.15 -34.13
N LEU A 239 -11.04 6.00 -34.58
CA LEU A 239 -11.63 4.98 -33.71
C LEU A 239 -10.61 4.40 -32.71
N ILE A 240 -9.34 4.23 -33.11
CA ILE A 240 -8.24 3.81 -32.21
C ILE A 240 -7.97 4.86 -31.13
N ARG A 241 -7.86 6.15 -31.50
CA ARG A 241 -7.67 7.26 -30.54
C ARG A 241 -8.84 7.33 -29.55
N ASP A 242 -10.05 7.08 -30.03
CA ASP A 242 -11.28 7.08 -29.25
C ASP A 242 -11.49 5.76 -28.44
N GLY A 243 -10.56 4.80 -28.51
CA GLY A 243 -10.61 3.52 -27.77
C GLY A 243 -11.60 2.47 -28.32
N LYS A 244 -12.16 2.70 -29.50
CA LYS A 244 -13.16 1.83 -30.17
C LYS A 244 -12.49 0.75 -31.02
N TRP A 245 -11.69 -0.11 -30.38
CA TRP A 245 -10.86 -1.11 -31.06
C TRP A 245 -11.65 -2.08 -31.95
N ALA A 246 -12.87 -2.47 -31.56
CA ALA A 246 -13.71 -3.34 -32.37
C ALA A 246 -14.15 -2.66 -33.68
N ASP A 247 -14.66 -1.43 -33.61
CA ASP A 247 -15.08 -0.64 -34.77
C ASP A 247 -13.88 -0.31 -35.68
N ALA A 248 -12.72 -0.01 -35.08
CA ALA A 248 -11.47 0.21 -35.80
C ALA A 248 -11.03 -1.04 -36.57
N LYS A 249 -11.21 -2.24 -36.02
CA LYS A 249 -10.93 -3.49 -36.74
C LYS A 249 -11.81 -3.61 -37.98
N THR A 250 -13.11 -3.30 -37.87
CA THR A 250 -14.02 -3.31 -39.02
C THR A 250 -13.53 -2.40 -40.13
N ARG A 251 -13.14 -1.15 -39.81
CA ARG A 251 -12.56 -0.20 -40.79
C ARG A 251 -11.25 -0.68 -41.41
N LEU A 252 -10.38 -1.34 -40.64
CA LEU A 252 -9.14 -1.92 -41.17
C LEU A 252 -9.39 -3.15 -42.06
N LEU A 253 -10.47 -3.91 -41.83
CA LEU A 253 -10.86 -5.02 -42.70
C LEU A 253 -11.50 -4.51 -44.00
N GLU A 254 -12.36 -3.50 -43.94
CA GLU A 254 -12.88 -2.79 -45.11
C GLU A 254 -11.73 -2.22 -45.97
N LEU A 255 -10.71 -1.63 -45.32
CA LEU A 255 -9.47 -1.19 -45.96
C LEU A 255 -8.65 -2.35 -46.55
N GLN A 256 -8.61 -3.51 -45.90
CA GLN A 256 -7.91 -4.70 -46.40
C GLN A 256 -8.57 -5.27 -47.66
N GLU A 257 -9.90 -5.22 -47.76
CA GLU A 257 -10.64 -5.60 -48.97
C GLU A 257 -10.43 -4.58 -50.11
N ALA A 258 -10.35 -3.28 -49.79
CA ALA A 258 -10.14 -2.21 -50.78
C ALA A 258 -8.69 -2.10 -51.31
N GLN A 259 -7.68 -2.32 -50.45
CA GLN A 259 -6.26 -2.32 -50.81
C GLN A 259 -5.44 -3.23 -49.87
N PRO A 260 -5.23 -4.51 -50.22
CA PRO A 260 -4.46 -5.46 -49.40
C PRO A 260 -3.03 -5.02 -49.09
N ASP A 261 -2.37 -4.37 -50.05
CA ASP A 261 -0.98 -3.88 -49.94
C ASP A 261 -0.88 -2.47 -49.32
N HIS A 262 -1.87 -2.04 -48.54
CA HIS A 262 -1.85 -0.70 -47.93
C HIS A 262 -0.71 -0.58 -46.88
N PRO A 263 0.13 0.46 -46.92
CA PRO A 263 1.18 0.68 -45.92
C PRO A 263 0.64 0.68 -44.48
N GLN A 264 1.40 0.12 -43.54
CA GLN A 264 1.08 0.05 -42.11
C GLN A 264 -0.19 -0.78 -41.74
N LEU A 265 -1.02 -1.22 -42.70
CA LEU A 265 -2.29 -1.93 -42.43
C LEU A 265 -2.12 -3.11 -41.47
N GLN A 266 -1.14 -3.98 -41.72
CA GLN A 266 -0.90 -5.16 -40.88
C GLN A 266 -0.40 -4.82 -39.47
N ASP A 267 0.34 -3.71 -39.29
CA ASP A 267 0.77 -3.24 -37.96
C ASP A 267 -0.45 -2.75 -37.16
N TYR A 268 -1.28 -1.92 -37.79
CA TYR A 268 -2.54 -1.43 -37.21
C TYR A 268 -3.51 -2.57 -36.88
N LEU A 269 -3.67 -3.57 -37.76
CA LEU A 269 -4.48 -4.77 -37.48
C LEU A 269 -3.93 -5.54 -36.27
N THR A 270 -2.62 -5.83 -36.25
CA THR A 270 -1.97 -6.58 -35.15
C THR A 270 -2.11 -5.86 -33.81
N ARG A 271 -1.94 -4.52 -33.82
CA ARG A 271 -2.15 -3.63 -32.66
C ARG A 271 -3.59 -3.67 -32.16
N VAL A 272 -4.57 -3.57 -33.07
CA VAL A 272 -6.00 -3.59 -32.73
C VAL A 272 -6.43 -4.95 -32.18
N GLU A 273 -6.01 -6.05 -32.81
CA GLU A 273 -6.33 -7.41 -32.34
C GLU A 273 -5.78 -7.70 -30.94
N LYS A 274 -4.61 -7.14 -30.60
CA LYS A 274 -4.03 -7.22 -29.25
C LYS A 274 -4.85 -6.46 -28.21
N GLU A 275 -5.40 -5.30 -28.53
CA GLU A 275 -6.07 -4.42 -27.56
C GLU A 275 -7.57 -4.70 -27.37
N ILE A 276 -8.26 -5.31 -28.36
CA ILE A 276 -9.67 -5.76 -28.20
C ILE A 276 -9.91 -6.58 -26.90
N PRO A 277 -9.13 -7.62 -26.56
CA PRO A 277 -9.33 -8.37 -25.31
C PRO A 277 -8.95 -7.55 -24.07
N ASN A 278 -8.00 -6.62 -24.15
CA ASN A 278 -7.65 -5.72 -23.04
C ASN A 278 -8.81 -4.75 -22.74
N GLN A 279 -9.41 -4.16 -23.78
CA GLN A 279 -10.59 -3.30 -23.68
C GLN A 279 -11.78 -4.05 -23.06
N ALA A 280 -12.09 -5.25 -23.55
CA ALA A 280 -13.18 -6.07 -23.01
C ALA A 280 -12.97 -6.43 -21.52
N ALA A 281 -11.72 -6.66 -21.09
CA ALA A 281 -11.37 -6.89 -19.69
C ALA A 281 -11.48 -5.61 -18.82
N ILE A 282 -11.17 -4.44 -19.40
CA ILE A 282 -11.33 -3.12 -18.78
C ILE A 282 -12.81 -2.76 -18.59
N ASP A 283 -13.66 -2.98 -19.59
CA ASP A 283 -15.10 -2.71 -19.50
C ASP A 283 -15.82 -3.68 -18.55
N ALA A 284 -15.40 -4.96 -18.52
CA ALA A 284 -15.85 -5.92 -17.52
C ALA A 284 -15.44 -5.49 -16.09
N ALA A 285 -14.21 -4.99 -15.91
CA ALA A 285 -13.75 -4.47 -14.62
C ALA A 285 -14.54 -3.23 -14.17
N LYS A 286 -14.78 -2.28 -15.08
CA LYS A 286 -15.60 -1.09 -14.83
C LYS A 286 -17.03 -1.48 -14.42
N THR A 287 -17.67 -2.37 -15.18
CA THR A 287 -19.02 -2.89 -14.88
C THR A 287 -19.10 -3.60 -13.52
N ALA A 288 -18.02 -4.29 -13.11
CA ALA A 288 -17.93 -4.93 -11.80
C ALA A 288 -17.75 -3.90 -10.67
N LEU A 289 -16.93 -2.85 -10.88
CA LEU A 289 -16.78 -1.75 -9.92
C LEU A 289 -18.07 -0.95 -9.74
N GLU A 290 -18.85 -0.73 -10.80
CA GLU A 290 -20.18 -0.09 -10.74
C GLU A 290 -21.17 -0.90 -9.90
N LYS A 291 -21.00 -2.23 -9.83
CA LYS A 291 -21.78 -3.16 -9.01
C LYS A 291 -21.15 -3.46 -7.64
N ASP A 292 -20.07 -2.76 -7.29
CA ASP A 292 -19.27 -2.98 -6.06
C ASP A 292 -18.74 -4.43 -5.87
N GLN A 293 -18.52 -5.16 -6.98
CA GLN A 293 -17.98 -6.51 -7.03
C GLN A 293 -16.45 -6.47 -7.20
N LEU A 294 -15.71 -6.33 -6.09
CA LEU A 294 -14.29 -5.99 -6.10
C LEU A 294 -13.42 -7.14 -6.62
N GLY A 295 -13.70 -8.37 -6.17
CA GLY A 295 -12.98 -9.57 -6.62
C GLY A 295 -13.17 -9.84 -8.11
N THR A 296 -14.39 -9.61 -8.63
CA THR A 296 -14.69 -9.70 -10.07
C THR A 296 -13.97 -8.63 -10.89
N ALA A 297 -13.90 -7.40 -10.36
CA ALA A 297 -13.16 -6.31 -10.98
C ALA A 297 -11.67 -6.60 -11.05
N ALA A 298 -11.06 -7.02 -9.93
CA ALA A 298 -9.65 -7.40 -9.86
C ALA A 298 -9.32 -8.58 -10.79
N THR A 299 -10.16 -9.62 -10.81
CA THR A 299 -10.02 -10.77 -11.72
C THR A 299 -10.11 -10.37 -13.19
N SER A 300 -10.82 -9.29 -13.51
CA SER A 300 -10.88 -8.75 -14.88
C SER A 300 -9.64 -7.91 -15.20
N LEU A 301 -9.21 -7.02 -14.30
CA LEU A 301 -7.96 -6.24 -14.41
C LEU A 301 -6.68 -7.08 -14.41
N ALA A 302 -6.75 -8.34 -13.99
CA ALA A 302 -5.66 -9.32 -14.05
C ALA A 302 -5.51 -10.00 -15.43
N LYS A 303 -6.50 -9.88 -16.32
CA LYS A 303 -6.45 -10.40 -17.69
C LYS A 303 -5.82 -9.42 -18.68
N VAL A 304 -5.77 -8.14 -18.31
CA VAL A 304 -5.19 -7.05 -19.12
C VAL A 304 -3.67 -7.23 -19.20
N SER A 305 -3.13 -7.22 -20.41
CA SER A 305 -1.68 -7.38 -20.60
C SER A 305 -0.88 -6.21 -20.01
N LYS A 306 0.37 -6.47 -19.61
CA LYS A 306 1.26 -5.45 -19.03
C LYS A 306 1.71 -4.39 -20.03
N ASP A 307 1.70 -4.74 -21.31
CA ASP A 307 2.11 -3.95 -22.46
C ASP A 307 0.90 -3.49 -23.30
N THR A 308 -0.24 -3.27 -22.63
CA THR A 308 -1.42 -2.61 -23.19
C THR A 308 -1.18 -1.11 -23.33
N GLN A 309 -1.71 -0.52 -24.40
CA GLN A 309 -1.80 0.93 -24.58
C GLN A 309 -2.87 1.57 -23.69
N LEU A 310 -3.77 0.76 -23.10
CA LEU A 310 -4.83 1.20 -22.18
C LEU A 310 -4.35 1.33 -20.72
N PHE A 311 -3.05 1.57 -20.51
CA PHE A 311 -2.41 1.56 -19.20
C PHE A 311 -2.94 2.65 -18.26
N GLU A 312 -3.36 3.80 -18.79
CA GLU A 312 -3.96 4.87 -17.97
C GLU A 312 -5.36 4.50 -17.46
N SER A 313 -6.20 3.92 -18.31
CA SER A 313 -7.53 3.38 -17.96
C SER A 313 -7.42 2.24 -16.94
N MET A 314 -6.46 1.33 -17.11
CA MET A 314 -6.13 0.31 -16.11
C MET A 314 -5.65 0.98 -14.79
N GLY A 315 -4.83 2.02 -14.89
CA GLY A 315 -4.25 2.73 -13.75
C GLY A 315 -5.24 3.59 -12.97
N THR A 316 -6.32 4.09 -13.59
CA THR A 316 -7.44 4.74 -12.89
C THR A 316 -8.36 3.71 -12.25
N LEU A 317 -8.76 2.66 -12.98
CA LEU A 317 -9.60 1.58 -12.42
C LEU A 317 -8.96 0.88 -11.22
N ARG A 318 -7.63 0.69 -11.20
CA ARG A 318 -6.91 0.15 -10.03
C ARG A 318 -6.93 1.09 -8.81
N ARG A 319 -6.94 2.42 -9.01
CA ARG A 319 -7.13 3.39 -7.91
C ARG A 319 -8.57 3.32 -7.39
N THR A 320 -9.56 3.38 -8.28
CA THR A 320 -10.99 3.23 -7.92
C THR A 320 -11.29 1.92 -7.20
N LEU A 321 -10.62 0.82 -7.56
CA LEU A 321 -10.69 -0.46 -6.84
C LEU A 321 -10.19 -0.35 -5.40
N GLN A 322 -9.04 0.30 -5.17
CA GLN A 322 -8.50 0.54 -3.84
C GLN A 322 -9.43 1.46 -3.03
N ASP A 323 -9.85 2.60 -3.58
CA ASP A 323 -10.72 3.57 -2.90
C ASP A 323 -12.06 2.95 -2.48
N LYS A 324 -12.64 2.07 -3.34
CA LYS A 324 -13.83 1.29 -3.01
C LYS A 324 -13.55 0.20 -1.99
N ALA A 325 -12.43 -0.51 -2.05
CA ALA A 325 -12.06 -1.52 -1.06
C ALA A 325 -11.90 -0.90 0.34
N ASP A 326 -11.17 0.21 0.44
CA ASP A 326 -10.99 1.00 1.66
C ASP A 326 -12.34 1.45 2.25
N LYS A 327 -13.28 1.90 1.41
CA LYS A 327 -14.64 2.28 1.83
C LYS A 327 -15.42 1.06 2.34
N ARG A 328 -15.39 -0.05 1.59
CA ARG A 328 -16.13 -1.28 1.91
C ARG A 328 -15.56 -1.98 3.16
N ALA A 329 -14.26 -1.81 3.45
CA ALA A 329 -13.66 -2.25 4.71
C ALA A 329 -14.22 -1.48 5.92
N ARG A 330 -14.41 -0.15 5.80
CA ARG A 330 -15.05 0.68 6.84
C ARG A 330 -16.52 0.30 7.05
N GLU A 331 -17.24 0.00 5.97
CA GLU A 331 -18.62 -0.52 6.04
C GLU A 331 -18.68 -1.88 6.75
N ALA A 332 -17.78 -2.80 6.41
CA ALA A 332 -17.69 -4.12 7.05
C ALA A 332 -17.34 -4.04 8.55
N LEU A 333 -16.51 -3.08 8.97
CA LEU A 333 -16.24 -2.82 10.38
C LEU A 333 -17.51 -2.42 11.13
N SER A 334 -18.30 -1.48 10.58
CA SER A 334 -19.55 -1.04 11.22
C SER A 334 -20.62 -2.15 11.23
N MET A 335 -20.67 -3.00 10.20
CA MET A 335 -21.51 -4.21 10.21
C MET A 335 -21.10 -5.17 11.33
N LEU A 336 -19.79 -5.33 11.59
CA LEU A 336 -19.28 -6.19 12.65
C LEU A 336 -19.66 -5.68 14.05
N GLU A 337 -19.57 -4.35 14.26
CA GLU A 337 -20.07 -3.67 15.47
C GLU A 337 -21.58 -3.87 15.67
N GLN A 338 -22.35 -3.79 14.57
CA GLN A 338 -23.79 -4.06 14.52
C GLN A 338 -24.15 -5.55 14.59
N LYS A 339 -23.17 -6.44 14.81
CA LYS A 339 -23.33 -7.91 14.86
C LYS A 339 -23.84 -8.57 13.57
N GLN A 340 -23.75 -7.89 12.43
CA GLN A 340 -24.05 -8.42 11.09
C GLN A 340 -22.84 -9.23 10.57
N ILE A 341 -22.41 -10.23 11.34
CA ILE A 341 -21.08 -10.88 11.20
C ILE A 341 -20.90 -11.51 9.82
N ASP A 342 -21.92 -12.20 9.29
CA ASP A 342 -21.84 -12.85 7.98
C ASP A 342 -21.74 -11.85 6.83
N GLN A 343 -22.35 -10.67 6.97
CA GLN A 343 -22.25 -9.58 6.00
C GLN A 343 -20.84 -8.95 6.04
N ALA A 344 -20.33 -8.66 7.25
CA ALA A 344 -18.96 -8.19 7.44
C ALA A 344 -17.92 -9.17 6.88
N LYS A 345 -18.14 -10.49 7.05
CA LYS A 345 -17.31 -11.52 6.43
C LYS A 345 -17.42 -11.49 4.89
N ALA A 346 -18.63 -11.54 4.33
CA ALA A 346 -18.83 -11.57 2.88
C ALA A 346 -18.20 -10.35 2.16
N ILE A 347 -18.30 -9.15 2.73
CA ILE A 347 -17.64 -7.94 2.18
C ILE A 347 -16.12 -8.09 2.23
N THR A 348 -15.57 -8.57 3.34
CA THR A 348 -14.11 -8.70 3.47
C THR A 348 -13.52 -9.87 2.69
N ASP A 349 -14.29 -10.93 2.41
CA ASP A 349 -13.90 -11.97 1.45
C ASP A 349 -13.75 -11.40 0.04
N ASP A 350 -14.71 -10.59 -0.45
CA ASP A 350 -14.63 -9.93 -1.77
C ASP A 350 -13.43 -8.94 -1.85
N ILE A 351 -13.18 -8.17 -0.79
CA ILE A 351 -12.00 -7.30 -0.69
C ILE A 351 -10.70 -8.13 -0.73
N LEU A 352 -10.63 -9.26 -0.05
CA LEU A 352 -9.40 -10.08 0.02
C LEU A 352 -9.14 -10.89 -1.26
N VAL A 353 -10.19 -11.20 -2.04
CA VAL A 353 -10.02 -11.69 -3.43
C VAL A 353 -9.44 -10.59 -4.33
N ALA A 354 -9.85 -9.33 -4.13
CA ALA A 354 -9.37 -8.20 -4.91
C ALA A 354 -7.94 -7.74 -4.54
N ILE A 355 -7.67 -7.66 -3.23
CA ILE A 355 -6.47 -7.08 -2.64
C ILE A 355 -6.07 -7.95 -1.42
N PRO A 356 -5.36 -9.08 -1.63
CA PRO A 356 -5.00 -10.02 -0.55
C PRO A 356 -4.13 -9.41 0.57
N THR A 357 -3.50 -8.26 0.30
CA THR A 357 -2.67 -7.49 1.23
C THR A 357 -3.44 -6.44 2.04
N HIS A 358 -4.75 -6.28 1.83
CA HIS A 358 -5.55 -5.25 2.51
C HIS A 358 -5.64 -5.53 4.02
N ARG A 359 -4.87 -4.76 4.81
CA ARG A 359 -4.70 -4.94 6.26
C ARG A 359 -6.02 -5.04 7.02
N ASP A 360 -6.88 -4.02 6.89
CA ASP A 360 -8.05 -3.89 7.75
C ASP A 360 -9.11 -4.95 7.42
N ALA A 361 -9.37 -5.18 6.12
CA ALA A 361 -10.22 -6.26 5.64
C ALA A 361 -9.77 -7.63 6.17
N LYS A 362 -8.46 -7.92 6.22
CA LYS A 362 -7.93 -9.15 6.82
C LYS A 362 -8.27 -9.26 8.32
N VAL A 363 -8.02 -8.22 9.10
CA VAL A 363 -8.31 -8.22 10.55
C VAL A 363 -9.80 -8.41 10.83
N ILE A 364 -10.66 -7.72 10.07
CA ILE A 364 -12.12 -7.81 10.15
C ILE A 364 -12.60 -9.21 9.74
N ASN A 365 -12.06 -9.79 8.66
CA ASN A 365 -12.42 -11.13 8.20
C ASN A 365 -12.06 -12.21 9.23
N GLU A 366 -10.84 -12.16 9.79
CA GLU A 366 -10.42 -13.08 10.83
C GLU A 366 -11.29 -12.95 12.09
N GLN A 367 -11.67 -11.73 12.48
CA GLN A 367 -12.55 -11.50 13.63
C GLN A 367 -13.97 -12.03 13.35
N ALA A 368 -14.51 -11.78 12.16
CA ALA A 368 -15.81 -12.31 11.75
C ALA A 368 -15.82 -13.85 11.69
N ALA A 369 -14.76 -14.46 11.12
CA ALA A 369 -14.59 -15.91 11.09
C ALA A 369 -14.48 -16.52 12.51
N ARG A 370 -13.76 -15.87 13.43
CA ARG A 370 -13.70 -16.27 14.85
C ARG A 370 -15.09 -16.19 15.52
N LEU A 371 -15.86 -15.13 15.26
CA LEU A 371 -17.20 -14.95 15.83
C LEU A 371 -18.23 -15.94 15.26
N ILE A 372 -18.17 -16.22 13.95
CA ILE A 372 -18.94 -17.29 13.28
C ILE A 372 -18.60 -18.65 13.91
N GLY A 373 -17.31 -18.97 14.07
CA GLY A 373 -16.85 -20.20 14.71
C GLY A 373 -17.28 -20.35 16.18
N ILE A 374 -17.54 -19.25 16.89
CA ILE A 374 -18.10 -19.26 18.26
C ILE A 374 -19.63 -19.42 18.25
N ARG A 375 -20.32 -18.77 17.31
CA ARG A 375 -21.78 -18.86 17.13
C ARG A 375 -22.23 -20.26 16.70
N ASP A 376 -21.49 -20.84 15.76
CA ASP A 376 -21.84 -22.09 15.08
C ASP A 376 -21.13 -23.30 15.70
N ALA A 377 -20.40 -23.10 16.81
CA ALA A 377 -19.85 -24.19 17.61
C ALA A 377 -20.99 -25.06 18.16
N PRO A 378 -20.91 -26.41 18.05
CA PRO A 378 -21.86 -27.27 18.74
C PRO A 378 -21.76 -27.04 20.26
N PRO A 379 -22.89 -27.12 20.99
CA PRO A 379 -22.85 -27.00 22.45
C PRO A 379 -21.89 -28.06 23.01
N PRO A 380 -21.01 -27.71 23.96
CA PRO A 380 -20.05 -28.65 24.51
C PRO A 380 -20.80 -29.86 25.11
N PRO A 381 -20.27 -31.08 24.95
CA PRO A 381 -20.94 -32.27 25.47
C PRO A 381 -21.18 -32.12 26.97
N PRO A 382 -22.35 -32.56 27.49
CA PRO A 382 -22.69 -32.39 28.90
C PRO A 382 -21.60 -33.02 29.76
N VAL A 383 -20.90 -32.17 30.52
CA VAL A 383 -19.76 -32.59 31.35
C VAL A 383 -20.27 -33.63 32.34
N ALA A 384 -19.77 -34.86 32.22
CA ALA A 384 -20.12 -35.93 33.14
C ALA A 384 -19.85 -35.46 34.58
N PRO A 385 -20.81 -35.60 35.52
CA PRO A 385 -20.68 -35.04 36.86
C PRO A 385 -19.40 -35.60 37.50
N PRO A 386 -18.49 -34.73 37.99
CA PRO A 386 -17.20 -35.20 38.48
C PRO A 386 -17.42 -36.21 39.60
N THR A 387 -16.79 -37.37 39.49
CA THR A 387 -16.81 -38.42 40.51
C THR A 387 -15.97 -37.98 41.71
N VAL A 388 -16.54 -37.05 42.49
CA VAL A 388 -15.91 -36.48 43.70
C VAL A 388 -15.46 -37.63 44.58
N LYS A 389 -14.14 -37.72 44.81
CA LYS A 389 -13.59 -38.88 45.51
C LYS A 389 -14.16 -38.89 46.94
N PRO A 390 -14.57 -40.05 47.49
CA PRO A 390 -15.22 -40.09 48.80
C PRO A 390 -14.42 -39.46 49.95
N TRP A 391 -13.08 -39.49 49.85
CA TRP A 391 -12.21 -38.82 50.82
C TRP A 391 -12.14 -37.29 50.65
N ASP A 392 -12.35 -36.73 49.46
CA ASP A 392 -12.34 -35.28 49.24
C ASP A 392 -13.54 -34.63 49.95
N GLN A 393 -14.71 -35.28 49.93
CA GLN A 393 -15.88 -34.84 50.70
C GLN A 393 -15.64 -34.88 52.21
N ALA A 394 -14.96 -35.93 52.70
CA ALA A 394 -14.58 -36.05 54.11
C ALA A 394 -13.59 -34.95 54.54
N VAL A 395 -12.64 -34.57 53.67
CA VAL A 395 -11.70 -33.47 53.92
C VAL A 395 -12.40 -32.12 53.98
N GLU A 396 -13.32 -31.81 53.07
CA GLU A 396 -14.05 -30.54 53.14
C GLU A 396 -14.98 -30.49 54.37
N ARG A 397 -15.65 -31.58 54.76
CA ARG A 397 -16.40 -31.67 56.03
C ARG A 397 -15.53 -31.35 57.25
N PHE A 398 -14.33 -31.93 57.31
CA PHE A 398 -13.37 -31.64 58.38
C PHE A 398 -12.95 -30.16 58.37
N ARG A 399 -12.66 -29.59 57.20
CA ARG A 399 -12.31 -28.17 57.04
C ARG A 399 -13.43 -27.25 57.53
N ASP A 400 -14.68 -27.62 57.27
CA ASP A 400 -15.86 -26.87 57.70
C ASP A 400 -16.20 -26.96 59.19
N GLY A 401 -15.54 -27.86 59.94
CA GLY A 401 -15.77 -28.08 61.38
C GLY A 401 -16.47 -29.39 61.74
N ASP A 402 -16.92 -30.17 60.75
CA ASP A 402 -17.66 -31.41 60.96
C ASP A 402 -16.72 -32.63 61.03
N LEU A 403 -16.01 -32.75 62.15
CA LEU A 403 -15.13 -33.90 62.43
C LEU A 403 -15.89 -35.23 62.41
N ASN A 404 -17.14 -35.26 62.88
CA ASN A 404 -17.93 -36.50 62.97
C ASN A 404 -18.40 -36.96 61.58
N GLY A 405 -18.91 -36.06 60.74
CA GLY A 405 -19.24 -36.35 59.36
C GLY A 405 -18.02 -36.70 58.51
N ALA A 406 -16.87 -36.04 58.74
CA ALA A 406 -15.61 -36.41 58.12
C ALA A 406 -15.19 -37.86 58.47
N MET A 407 -15.24 -38.25 59.74
CA MET A 407 -14.97 -39.63 60.17
C MET A 407 -15.97 -40.61 59.57
N ALA A 408 -17.26 -40.28 59.55
CA ALA A 408 -18.29 -41.15 58.96
C ALA A 408 -18.07 -41.38 57.45
N MET A 409 -17.78 -40.32 56.69
CA MET A 409 -17.45 -40.41 55.26
C MET A 409 -16.16 -41.20 55.01
N ALA A 410 -15.10 -40.94 55.79
CA ALA A 410 -13.86 -41.70 55.69
C ALA A 410 -14.07 -43.19 56.01
N ASN A 411 -14.93 -43.53 56.98
CA ASN A 411 -15.26 -44.92 57.31
C ASN A 411 -15.94 -45.63 56.13
N ALA A 412 -16.92 -44.98 55.50
CA ALA A 412 -17.70 -45.54 54.39
C ALA A 412 -16.85 -45.92 53.15
N CYS A 413 -15.64 -45.39 53.03
CA CYS A 413 -14.68 -45.75 51.98
C CYS A 413 -13.39 -46.43 52.47
N ALA A 414 -13.16 -46.57 53.80
CA ALA A 414 -11.93 -47.15 54.36
C ALA A 414 -11.68 -48.61 53.91
N GLY A 415 -12.74 -49.41 53.73
CA GLY A 415 -12.65 -50.78 53.20
C GLY A 415 -12.43 -50.87 51.68
N ARG A 416 -12.47 -49.74 50.96
CA ARG A 416 -12.36 -49.66 49.48
C ARG A 416 -11.20 -48.78 48.99
N SER A 417 -10.53 -48.06 49.88
CA SER A 417 -9.48 -47.10 49.54
C SER A 417 -8.43 -47.00 50.67
N PRO A 418 -7.14 -47.25 50.37
CA PRO A 418 -6.05 -46.98 51.30
C PRO A 418 -6.00 -45.51 51.75
N GLN A 419 -6.35 -44.57 50.86
CA GLN A 419 -6.43 -43.14 51.18
C GLN A 419 -7.47 -42.87 52.27
N CYS A 420 -8.66 -43.46 52.17
CA CYS A 420 -9.69 -43.35 53.21
C CYS A 420 -9.26 -43.96 54.54
N LYS A 421 -8.53 -45.09 54.53
CA LYS A 421 -7.96 -45.69 55.74
C LYS A 421 -6.93 -44.75 56.41
N THR A 422 -6.03 -44.15 55.63
CA THR A 422 -5.02 -43.18 56.12
C THR A 422 -5.65 -41.88 56.63
N LEU A 423 -6.71 -41.41 55.96
CA LEU A 423 -7.49 -40.26 56.39
C LEU A 423 -8.20 -40.54 57.71
N MET A 424 -8.87 -41.69 57.85
CA MET A 424 -9.53 -42.11 59.10
C MET A 424 -8.56 -42.17 60.28
N THR A 425 -7.37 -42.76 60.12
CA THR A 425 -6.34 -42.75 61.17
C THR A 425 -5.96 -41.31 61.57
N SER A 426 -5.77 -40.42 60.59
CA SER A 426 -5.36 -39.04 60.85
C SER A 426 -6.47 -38.23 61.53
N LEU A 427 -7.74 -38.41 61.12
CA LEU A 427 -8.93 -37.83 61.76
C LEU A 427 -9.10 -38.31 63.20
N THR A 428 -8.85 -39.59 63.47
CA THR A 428 -8.94 -40.19 64.82
C THR A 428 -7.87 -39.60 65.75
N ASP A 429 -6.62 -39.54 65.30
CA ASP A 429 -5.51 -38.91 66.01
C ASP A 429 -5.80 -37.43 66.32
N PHE A 430 -6.27 -36.68 65.32
CA PHE A 430 -6.66 -35.28 65.49
C PHE A 430 -7.79 -35.14 66.52
N GLY A 431 -8.84 -35.95 66.41
CA GLY A 431 -9.99 -35.90 67.32
C GLY A 431 -9.63 -36.19 68.77
N ASN A 432 -8.67 -37.09 69.01
CA ASN A 432 -8.20 -37.41 70.36
C ASN A 432 -7.40 -36.25 70.99
N LEU A 433 -6.58 -35.54 70.21
CA LEU A 433 -5.88 -34.34 70.66
C LEU A 433 -6.83 -33.13 70.80
N TYR A 434 -7.76 -32.94 69.86
CA TYR A 434 -8.69 -31.81 69.83
C TYR A 434 -9.68 -31.79 71.02
N LYS A 435 -10.07 -32.96 71.50
CA LYS A 435 -10.83 -33.14 72.75
C LYS A 435 -10.07 -32.64 73.99
N LYS A 436 -8.73 -32.73 73.96
CA LYS A 436 -7.82 -32.42 75.07
C LYS A 436 -7.03 -31.12 74.86
N VAL A 437 -7.42 -30.24 73.94
CA VAL A 437 -6.59 -29.07 73.53
C VAL A 437 -6.14 -28.18 74.70
N GLU A 438 -6.96 -28.07 75.74
CA GLU A 438 -6.68 -27.30 76.97
C GLU A 438 -5.69 -28.00 77.93
N GLU A 439 -5.40 -29.29 77.71
CA GLU A 439 -4.39 -30.08 78.44
C GLU A 439 -3.07 -30.22 77.64
N LEU A 440 -2.99 -29.74 76.39
CA LEU A 440 -1.84 -30.00 75.52
C LEU A 440 -0.64 -29.11 75.87
N ASP A 441 0.55 -29.74 75.87
CA ASP A 441 1.82 -29.02 75.85
C ASP A 441 2.14 -28.48 74.44
N VAL A 442 3.28 -27.79 74.30
CA VAL A 442 3.73 -27.22 73.02
C VAL A 442 3.88 -28.31 71.94
N LYS A 443 4.33 -29.53 72.30
CA LYS A 443 4.46 -30.65 71.36
C LYS A 443 3.09 -31.20 70.95
N GLY A 444 2.15 -31.34 71.88
CA GLY A 444 0.77 -31.73 71.62
C GLY A 444 0.06 -30.75 70.69
N LEU A 445 0.21 -29.43 70.91
CA LEU A 445 -0.38 -28.40 70.07
C LEU A 445 0.24 -28.39 68.66
N SER A 446 1.57 -28.54 68.53
CA SER A 446 2.23 -28.73 67.22
C SER A 446 1.66 -29.93 66.48
N ARG A 447 1.61 -31.11 67.13
CA ARG A 447 1.07 -32.34 66.51
C ARG A 447 -0.39 -32.17 66.06
N LEU A 448 -1.20 -31.41 66.79
CA LEU A 448 -2.58 -31.08 66.41
C LEU A 448 -2.61 -30.21 65.12
N MET A 449 -1.73 -29.21 65.02
CA MET A 449 -1.58 -28.39 63.80
C MET A 449 -1.05 -29.19 62.61
N ASP A 450 -0.06 -30.05 62.83
CA ASP A 450 0.54 -30.91 61.79
C ASP A 450 -0.50 -31.91 61.24
N LEU A 451 -1.35 -32.47 62.11
CA LEU A 451 -2.46 -33.32 61.70
C LEU A 451 -3.53 -32.54 60.91
N ASP A 452 -3.89 -31.33 61.32
CA ASP A 452 -4.80 -30.46 60.54
C ASP A 452 -4.26 -30.21 59.13
N LYS A 453 -3.00 -29.79 59.03
CA LYS A 453 -2.32 -29.51 57.77
C LYS A 453 -2.22 -30.76 56.88
N LYS A 454 -2.00 -31.93 57.48
CA LYS A 454 -1.96 -33.24 56.78
C LYS A 454 -3.35 -33.66 56.26
N ILE A 455 -4.41 -33.48 57.06
CA ILE A 455 -5.79 -33.82 56.66
C ILE A 455 -6.28 -32.88 55.55
N THR A 456 -5.92 -31.60 55.62
CA THR A 456 -6.46 -30.54 54.75
C THR A 456 -5.58 -30.22 53.53
N ASN A 457 -4.56 -31.05 53.24
CA ASN A 457 -3.60 -30.86 52.15
C ASN A 457 -2.94 -29.47 52.14
N GLY A 458 -2.39 -29.06 53.28
CA GLY A 458 -1.63 -27.82 53.44
C GLY A 458 -2.45 -26.57 53.76
N ARG A 459 -3.78 -26.70 53.86
CA ARG A 459 -4.69 -25.61 54.25
C ARG A 459 -4.88 -25.60 55.78
N SER A 460 -5.98 -25.01 56.25
CA SER A 460 -6.39 -25.03 57.66
C SER A 460 -7.90 -25.28 57.77
N SER A 461 -8.33 -25.91 58.86
CA SER A 461 -9.75 -26.09 59.20
C SER A 461 -10.29 -25.02 60.15
N LYS A 462 -11.62 -24.94 60.29
CA LYS A 462 -12.26 -24.21 61.40
C LYS A 462 -11.97 -24.86 62.77
N LEU A 463 -11.63 -26.16 62.80
CA LEU A 463 -11.27 -26.85 64.05
C LEU A 463 -9.95 -26.31 64.60
N ILE A 464 -8.89 -26.20 63.80
CA ILE A 464 -7.60 -25.71 64.32
C ILE A 464 -7.68 -24.23 64.75
N GLY A 465 -8.48 -23.40 64.07
CA GLY A 465 -8.77 -22.03 64.52
C GLY A 465 -9.51 -21.99 65.87
N ASN A 466 -10.47 -22.89 66.09
CA ASN A 466 -11.18 -23.02 67.36
C ASN A 466 -10.33 -23.67 68.48
N ALA A 467 -9.37 -24.53 68.11
CA ALA A 467 -8.37 -25.09 69.01
C ALA A 467 -7.41 -23.99 69.52
N GLY A 468 -6.83 -23.23 68.59
CA GLY A 468 -5.93 -22.12 68.88
C GLY A 468 -6.58 -21.08 69.81
N LYS A 469 -7.81 -20.65 69.50
CA LYS A 469 -8.57 -19.73 70.35
C LYS A 469 -8.83 -20.26 71.77
N ARG A 470 -9.12 -21.55 71.95
CA ARG A 470 -9.33 -22.14 73.29
C ARG A 470 -8.02 -22.18 74.09
N ALA A 471 -6.94 -22.67 73.48
CA ALA A 471 -5.63 -22.71 74.12
C ALA A 471 -5.11 -21.29 74.46
N ALA A 472 -5.29 -20.32 73.55
CA ALA A 472 -4.93 -18.93 73.76
C ALA A 472 -5.68 -18.29 74.93
N ASN A 473 -6.99 -18.54 75.06
CA ASN A 473 -7.78 -18.06 76.20
C ASN A 473 -7.34 -18.69 77.54
N LEU A 474 -6.93 -19.96 77.54
CA LEU A 474 -6.38 -20.61 78.74
C LEU A 474 -5.04 -19.99 79.14
N PHE A 475 -4.08 -19.92 78.21
CA PHE A 475 -2.78 -19.31 78.45
C PHE A 475 -2.91 -17.82 78.84
N TYR A 476 -3.86 -17.07 78.26
CA TYR A 476 -4.17 -15.70 78.69
C TYR A 476 -4.67 -15.61 80.13
N LYS A 477 -5.55 -16.53 80.58
CA LYS A 477 -5.99 -16.60 81.99
C LYS A 477 -4.79 -16.88 82.92
N MET A 478 -3.90 -17.80 82.54
CA MET A 478 -2.67 -18.10 83.28
C MET A 478 -1.73 -16.88 83.34
N ALA A 479 -1.53 -16.19 82.21
CA ALA A 479 -0.72 -14.98 82.11
C ALA A 479 -1.27 -13.85 82.98
N SER A 480 -2.57 -13.61 82.92
CA SER A 480 -3.26 -12.57 83.71
C SER A 480 -3.17 -12.86 85.21
N SER A 481 -3.40 -14.11 85.63
CA SER A 481 -3.23 -14.56 87.03
C SER A 481 -1.78 -14.38 87.51
N ALA A 482 -0.80 -14.82 86.73
CA ALA A 482 0.62 -14.62 87.04
C ALA A 482 1.00 -13.13 87.12
N LYS A 483 0.43 -12.28 86.25
CA LYS A 483 0.63 -10.82 86.26
C LYS A 483 0.10 -10.17 87.55
N VAL A 484 -1.09 -10.57 88.00
CA VAL A 484 -1.69 -10.09 89.26
C VAL A 484 -0.87 -10.58 90.47
N ALA A 485 -0.32 -11.80 90.41
CA ALA A 485 0.57 -12.34 91.43
C ALA A 485 2.02 -11.80 91.39
N GLY A 486 2.34 -10.82 90.52
CA GLY A 486 3.69 -10.28 90.36
C GLY A 486 4.72 -11.25 89.76
N GLN A 487 4.29 -12.42 89.27
CA GLN A 487 5.17 -13.48 88.75
C GLN A 487 5.51 -13.22 87.28
N TRP A 488 6.20 -12.12 87.01
CA TRP A 488 6.38 -11.55 85.67
C TRP A 488 6.90 -12.57 84.63
N GLY A 489 7.94 -13.34 84.93
CA GLY A 489 8.45 -14.36 83.99
C GLY A 489 7.39 -15.34 83.52
N ARG A 490 6.51 -15.80 84.43
CA ARG A 490 5.38 -16.70 84.10
C ARG A 490 4.27 -15.97 83.37
N ALA A 491 4.09 -14.67 83.62
CA ALA A 491 3.13 -13.83 82.89
C ALA A 491 3.55 -13.65 81.41
N MET A 492 4.83 -13.34 81.16
CA MET A 492 5.37 -13.24 79.79
C MET A 492 5.30 -14.59 79.07
N GLU A 493 5.80 -15.66 79.69
CA GLU A 493 5.78 -17.01 79.11
C GLU A 493 4.38 -17.43 78.66
N ASN A 494 3.37 -17.24 79.50
CA ASN A 494 1.99 -17.62 79.17
C ASN A 494 1.36 -16.64 78.17
N ALA A 495 1.72 -15.35 78.16
CA ALA A 495 1.26 -14.42 77.13
C ALA A 495 1.85 -14.76 75.75
N GLN A 496 3.12 -15.20 75.68
CA GLN A 496 3.73 -15.70 74.45
C GLN A 496 3.08 -17.00 73.97
N ARG A 497 2.83 -17.97 74.87
CA ARG A 497 2.08 -19.20 74.53
C ARG A 497 0.67 -18.89 74.00
N ALA A 498 0.00 -17.88 74.55
CA ALA A 498 -1.30 -17.44 74.04
C ALA A 498 -1.21 -16.89 72.61
N LEU A 499 -0.23 -16.03 72.32
CA LEU A 499 0.01 -15.49 70.98
C LEU A 499 0.52 -16.52 69.97
N GLN A 500 1.19 -17.59 70.42
CA GLN A 500 1.55 -18.73 69.58
C GLN A 500 0.32 -19.55 69.16
N ALA A 501 -0.70 -19.64 70.01
CA ALA A 501 -1.95 -20.35 69.74
C ALA A 501 -2.98 -19.50 68.97
N ASP A 502 -3.04 -18.20 69.21
CA ASP A 502 -3.82 -17.22 68.43
C ASP A 502 -3.05 -15.87 68.35
N PRO A 503 -2.35 -15.59 67.24
CA PRO A 503 -1.63 -14.32 67.05
C PRO A 503 -2.52 -13.08 67.11
N GLY A 504 -3.84 -13.22 66.94
CA GLY A 504 -4.82 -12.14 67.07
C GLY A 504 -5.29 -11.88 68.51
N HIS A 505 -4.78 -12.61 69.51
CA HIS A 505 -5.31 -12.57 70.88
C HIS A 505 -4.98 -11.27 71.63
N VAL A 506 -5.83 -10.24 71.42
CA VAL A 506 -5.71 -8.86 71.95
C VAL A 506 -5.24 -8.81 73.41
N GLY A 507 -5.88 -9.57 74.32
CA GLY A 507 -5.54 -9.54 75.75
C GLY A 507 -4.12 -10.03 76.07
N ALA A 508 -3.56 -10.92 75.25
CA ALA A 508 -2.19 -11.41 75.44
C ALA A 508 -1.17 -10.41 74.86
N SER A 509 -1.47 -9.84 73.69
CA SER A 509 -0.69 -8.74 73.10
C SER A 509 -0.62 -7.52 74.04
N ALA A 510 -1.72 -7.19 74.71
CA ALA A 510 -1.76 -6.15 75.73
C ALA A 510 -0.86 -6.45 76.93
N ILE A 511 -0.84 -7.70 77.44
CA ILE A 511 0.08 -8.11 78.52
C ILE A 511 1.54 -7.98 78.08
N VAL A 512 1.91 -8.47 76.89
CA VAL A 512 3.28 -8.35 76.36
C VAL A 512 3.70 -6.88 76.22
N THR A 513 2.78 -6.02 75.77
CA THR A 513 3.04 -4.58 75.59
C THR A 513 3.21 -3.85 76.93
N GLU A 514 2.33 -4.10 77.91
CA GLU A 514 2.44 -3.55 79.27
C GLU A 514 3.76 -3.98 79.93
N MET A 515 4.14 -5.25 79.76
CA MET A 515 5.36 -5.81 80.32
C MET A 515 6.63 -5.25 79.67
N ARG A 516 6.64 -5.07 78.34
CA ARG A 516 7.72 -4.36 77.62
C ARG A 516 7.92 -2.94 78.15
N GLY A 517 6.83 -2.22 78.45
CA GLY A 517 6.89 -0.91 79.12
C GLY A 517 7.59 -0.98 80.47
N LYS A 518 7.07 -1.79 81.39
CA LYS A 518 7.66 -1.98 82.74
C LYS A 518 9.11 -2.46 82.69
N ALA A 519 9.46 -3.33 81.75
CA ALA A 519 10.82 -3.84 81.57
C ALA A 519 11.80 -2.74 81.14
N LYS A 520 11.36 -1.78 80.32
CA LYS A 520 12.15 -0.59 79.96
C LYS A 520 12.46 0.26 81.20
N ASP A 521 11.48 0.46 82.08
CA ASP A 521 11.66 1.27 83.30
C ASP A 521 12.62 0.58 84.28
N VAL A 522 12.45 -0.74 84.50
CA VAL A 522 13.37 -1.55 85.31
C VAL A 522 14.78 -1.58 84.70
N TYR A 523 14.91 -1.66 83.38
CA TYR A 523 16.21 -1.62 82.68
C TYR A 523 16.96 -0.31 82.94
N TRP A 524 16.30 0.84 82.80
CA TRP A 524 16.96 2.13 83.05
C TRP A 524 17.25 2.35 84.53
N GLY A 525 16.38 1.91 85.43
CA GLY A 525 16.64 1.90 86.87
C GLY A 525 17.85 1.04 87.27
N ALA A 526 18.04 -0.12 86.62
CA ALA A 526 19.23 -0.95 86.79
C ALA A 526 20.49 -0.29 86.17
N TYR A 527 20.34 0.28 84.96
CA TYR A 527 21.46 0.87 84.21
C TYR A 527 22.05 2.12 84.88
N ALA A 528 21.24 2.87 85.64
CA ALA A 528 21.67 4.02 86.40
C ALA A 528 22.59 3.66 87.59
N ILE A 529 22.41 2.48 88.19
CA ILE A 529 23.15 2.05 89.41
C ILE A 529 24.18 0.93 89.14
N LYS A 530 24.25 0.40 87.92
CA LYS A 530 25.09 -0.76 87.56
C LYS A 530 26.58 -0.65 87.93
N ASP A 531 27.12 0.57 88.00
CA ASP A 531 28.53 0.85 88.29
C ASP A 531 28.75 1.25 89.76
N SER A 532 27.69 1.65 90.49
CA SER A 532 27.75 2.10 91.89
C SER A 532 27.24 1.06 92.90
N SER A 533 26.35 0.18 92.46
CA SER A 533 25.65 -0.82 93.26
C SER A 533 25.32 -2.06 92.39
N PRO A 534 26.35 -2.77 91.89
CA PRO A 534 26.17 -3.87 90.93
C PRO A 534 25.32 -5.02 91.48
N GLU A 535 25.41 -5.30 92.78
CA GLU A 535 24.58 -6.27 93.51
C GLU A 535 23.08 -5.93 93.46
N ASP A 536 22.72 -4.64 93.47
CA ASP A 536 21.35 -4.14 93.34
C ASP A 536 20.89 -4.01 91.88
N ALA A 537 21.82 -3.98 90.93
CA ALA A 537 21.55 -3.88 89.49
C ALA A 537 21.32 -5.26 88.84
N LEU A 538 22.12 -6.26 89.21
CA LEU A 538 22.04 -7.64 88.71
C LEU A 538 20.63 -8.27 88.79
N PRO A 539 19.89 -8.24 89.94
CA PRO A 539 18.55 -8.80 90.01
C PRO A 539 17.58 -8.06 89.07
N LYS A 540 17.67 -6.73 89.01
CA LYS A 540 16.81 -5.90 88.13
C LYS A 540 17.05 -6.23 86.65
N PHE A 541 18.29 -6.45 86.22
CA PHE A 541 18.56 -6.93 84.85
C PHE A 541 18.05 -8.36 84.60
N ARG A 542 18.07 -9.26 85.60
CA ARG A 542 17.43 -10.59 85.48
C ARG A 542 15.91 -10.47 85.33
N ASP A 543 15.27 -9.55 86.05
CA ASP A 543 13.84 -9.27 85.88
C ASP A 543 13.51 -8.76 84.48
N VAL A 544 14.32 -7.86 83.89
CA VAL A 544 14.13 -7.42 82.49
C VAL A 544 14.17 -8.60 81.51
N VAL A 545 15.13 -9.52 81.65
CA VAL A 545 15.22 -10.74 80.83
C VAL A 545 13.96 -11.61 80.98
N ASN A 546 13.44 -11.75 82.20
CA ASN A 546 12.18 -12.47 82.46
C ASN A 546 10.94 -11.72 81.94
N MET A 547 10.99 -10.39 81.86
CA MET A 547 9.88 -9.52 81.46
C MET A 547 9.81 -9.23 79.96
N THR A 548 10.72 -9.78 79.15
CA THR A 548 10.83 -9.47 77.71
C THR A 548 10.96 -10.72 76.83
N PRO A 549 10.37 -10.72 75.61
CA PRO A 549 10.56 -11.80 74.64
C PRO A 549 12.04 -12.00 74.24
N PRO A 550 12.50 -13.22 73.90
CA PRO A 550 13.89 -13.45 73.46
C PRO A 550 14.30 -12.69 72.19
N ASP A 551 13.33 -12.34 71.34
CA ASP A 551 13.46 -11.48 70.15
C ASP A 551 13.59 -9.97 70.47
N ASP A 552 13.47 -9.58 71.74
CA ASP A 552 13.47 -8.17 72.16
C ASP A 552 14.87 -7.59 72.33
N GLU A 553 15.05 -6.33 71.92
CA GLU A 553 16.33 -5.62 72.07
C GLU A 553 16.70 -5.41 73.55
N LEU A 554 15.71 -5.18 74.43
CA LEU A 554 15.93 -5.04 75.87
C LEU A 554 16.28 -6.38 76.52
N HIS A 555 15.74 -7.50 76.03
CA HIS A 555 16.12 -8.85 76.49
C HIS A 555 17.61 -9.09 76.28
N GLN A 556 18.09 -8.86 75.06
CA GLN A 556 19.50 -9.05 74.70
C GLN A 556 20.43 -8.08 75.44
N LYS A 557 20.06 -6.80 75.54
CA LYS A 557 20.82 -5.80 76.31
C LYS A 557 20.91 -6.14 77.80
N ALA A 558 19.79 -6.54 78.41
CA ALA A 558 19.76 -6.94 79.82
C ALA A 558 20.58 -8.21 80.06
N LYS A 559 20.47 -9.21 79.20
CA LYS A 559 21.27 -10.45 79.26
C LYS A 559 22.77 -10.17 79.27
N VAL A 560 23.26 -9.26 78.42
CA VAL A 560 24.68 -8.85 78.41
C VAL A 560 25.10 -8.21 79.74
N TRP A 561 24.24 -7.45 80.41
CA TRP A 561 24.54 -6.93 81.75
C TRP A 561 24.47 -8.01 82.84
N VAL A 562 23.52 -8.95 82.74
CA VAL A 562 23.45 -10.14 83.62
C VAL A 562 24.71 -11.01 83.51
N GLU A 563 25.29 -11.15 82.33
CA GLU A 563 26.55 -11.89 82.08
C GLU A 563 27.82 -11.11 82.51
N LYS A 564 27.78 -9.77 82.52
CA LYS A 564 28.88 -8.91 82.99
C LYS A 564 28.94 -8.83 84.50
N LEU A 565 27.80 -8.64 85.17
CA LEU A 565 27.70 -8.49 86.63
C LEU A 565 27.72 -9.84 87.39
N GLN A 566 28.10 -10.93 86.71
CA GLN A 566 28.33 -12.26 87.29
C GLN A 566 29.80 -12.70 87.21
N ARG A 567 30.69 -11.82 86.75
CA ARG A 567 32.14 -12.05 86.63
C ARG A 567 32.89 -11.13 87.57
#